data_AF-A0A0D2K5U7-F1
#
_entry.id   AF-A0A0D2K5U7-F1
#
_cell.length_a   1.000
_cell.length_b   1.000
_cell.length_c   1.000
_cell.angle_alpha   90.00
_cell.angle_beta   90.00
_cell.angle_gamma   90.00
#
_symmetry.space_group_name_H-M   'P 1'
#
loop_
_entity.id
_entity.type
_entity.pdbx_description
1 polymer ?
#
loop_
_entity_poly.entity_id
_entity_poly.type
_entity_poly.pdbx_seq_one_letter_code
_entity_poly.pdbx_strand_id
1 'polypeptide(L)' 'MLYGKRPFGEGLTQEQVFRDRVVLNARQVDFPAKPAVSPEARAFISRCLAYRQQDRWDVLTAAADPYLQLKR' A
#
# COMPACT_ATOMS: atom_id res chain seq x y z
N MET A 1 -10.40 6.14 -3.47
CA MET A 1 -9.21 5.82 -2.64
C MET A 1 -8.43 7.10 -2.34
N LEU A 2 -7.72 7.16 -1.20
CA LEU A 2 -7.11 8.36 -0.58
C LEU A 2 -6.41 9.33 -1.55
N TYR A 3 -5.61 8.83 -2.50
CA TYR A 3 -4.79 9.67 -3.38
C TYR A 3 -5.28 9.75 -4.83
N GLY A 4 -6.37 9.06 -5.18
CA GLY A 4 -6.88 9.02 -6.56
C GLY A 4 -5.96 8.36 -7.59
N LYS A 5 -4.84 7.75 -7.16
CA LYS A 5 -3.87 7.04 -8.00
C LYS A 5 -3.41 5.74 -7.35
N ARG A 6 -2.93 4.81 -8.16
CA ARG A 6 -2.30 3.56 -7.71
C ARG A 6 -0.96 3.85 -7.04
N PRO A 7 -0.57 3.08 -6.02
CA PRO A 7 0.74 3.22 -5.38
C PRO A 7 1.89 2.81 -6.33
N PHE A 8 1.63 1.89 -7.26
CA PHE A 8 2.61 1.39 -8.23
C PHE A 8 1.98 1.29 -9.62
N GLY A 9 2.76 1.60 -10.64
CA GLY A 9 2.34 1.46 -12.05
C GLY A 9 1.15 2.33 -12.46
N GLU A 10 1.00 3.51 -11.84
CA GLU A 10 0.01 4.48 -12.27
C GLU A 10 0.25 4.91 -13.72
N GLY A 11 -0.79 4.90 -14.55
CA GLY A 11 -0.70 5.26 -15.97
C GLY A 11 0.00 4.24 -16.88
N LEU A 12 0.45 3.09 -16.35
CA LEU A 12 1.13 2.06 -17.14
C LEU A 12 0.17 0.95 -17.60
N THR A 13 0.41 0.43 -18.80
CA THR A 13 -0.23 -0.79 -19.30
C THR A 13 0.32 -2.03 -18.59
N GLN A 14 -0.41 -3.15 -18.66
CA GLN A 14 0.09 -4.42 -18.11
C GLN A 14 1.41 -4.87 -18.76
N GLU A 15 1.56 -4.63 -20.06
CA GLU A 15 2.82 -4.92 -20.78
C GLU A 15 3.98 -4.10 -20.22
N GLN A 16 3.79 -2.78 -20.01
CA GLN A 16 4.81 -1.91 -19.41
C GLN A 16 5.12 -2.35 -17.97
N VAL A 17 4.10 -2.69 -17.17
CA VAL A 17 4.30 -3.18 -15.80
C VAL A 17 5.16 -4.45 -15.76
N PHE A 18 4.91 -5.39 -16.68
CA PHE A 18 5.67 -6.63 -16.79
C PHE A 18 7.09 -6.39 -17.30
N ARG A 19 7.22 -5.70 -18.45
CA ARG A 19 8.50 -5.41 -19.11
C ARG A 19 9.45 -4.62 -18.21
N ASP A 20 8.92 -3.58 -17.55
CA ASP A 20 9.71 -2.64 -16.74
C ASP A 20 9.86 -3.13 -15.28
N ARG A 21 9.37 -4.34 -14.98
CA ARG A 21 9.47 -5.01 -13.67
C ARG A 21 8.98 -4.14 -12.51
N VAL A 22 7.91 -3.36 -12.74
CA VAL A 22 7.41 -2.34 -11.81
C VAL A 22 7.09 -2.94 -10.44
N VAL A 23 6.35 -4.05 -10.41
CA VAL A 23 5.95 -4.73 -9.16
C VAL A 23 7.16 -5.34 -8.44
N LEU A 24 8.13 -5.88 -9.19
CA LEU A 24 9.36 -6.47 -8.61
C LEU A 24 10.27 -5.42 -7.97
N ASN A 25 10.19 -4.17 -8.44
CA ASN A 25 10.98 -3.04 -7.95
C ASN A 25 10.22 -2.17 -6.93
N ALA A 26 8.94 -2.43 -6.68
CA ALA A 26 8.10 -1.71 -5.72
C ALA A 26 8.45 -2.07 -4.26
N ARG A 27 9.61 -1.62 -3.77
CA ARG A 27 10.14 -1.97 -2.44
C ARG A 27 9.46 -1.22 -1.30
N GLN A 28 8.97 -0.01 -1.56
CA GLN A 28 8.34 0.86 -0.58
C GLN A 28 7.21 1.65 -1.23
N VAL A 29 6.14 1.90 -0.47
CA VAL A 29 5.04 2.78 -0.90
C VAL A 29 5.34 4.23 -0.49
N ASP A 30 5.19 5.14 -1.45
CA ASP A 30 5.33 6.58 -1.21
C ASP A 30 3.97 7.22 -0.97
N PHE A 31 3.92 8.11 0.02
CA PHE A 31 2.73 8.86 0.39
C PHE A 31 2.90 10.34 0.06
N PRO A 32 2.22 10.85 -0.98
CA PRO A 32 2.23 12.27 -1.29
C PRO A 32 1.82 13.13 -0.07
N ALA A 33 2.30 14.38 -0.04
CA ALA A 33 1.97 15.31 1.03
C ALA A 33 0.46 15.65 1.07
N LYS A 34 -0.22 15.61 -0.09
CA LYS A 34 -1.64 15.91 -0.24
C LYS A 34 -2.40 14.79 -0.95
N PRO A 35 -3.63 14.45 -0.50
CA PRO A 35 -4.24 14.90 0.75
C PRO A 35 -3.48 14.39 1.99
N ALA A 36 -3.65 15.09 3.12
CA ALA A 36 -3.12 14.62 4.38
C ALA A 36 -3.90 13.37 4.82
N VAL A 37 -3.17 12.30 5.13
CA VAL A 37 -3.71 11.06 5.68
C VAL A 37 -3.06 10.79 7.02
N SER A 38 -3.81 10.18 7.93
CA SER A 38 -3.35 9.97 9.31
C SER A 38 -2.12 9.05 9.35
N PRO A 39 -1.24 9.18 10.36
CA PRO A 39 -0.09 8.29 10.52
C PRO A 39 -0.49 6.81 10.59
N GLU A 40 -1.61 6.51 11.25
CA GLU A 40 -2.16 5.15 11.37
C GLU A 40 -2.54 4.59 10.00
N ALA A 41 -3.17 5.41 9.14
CA ALA A 41 -3.49 5.01 7.77
C ALA A 41 -2.23 4.69 6.96
N ARG A 42 -1.18 5.52 7.06
CA ARG A 42 0.10 5.28 6.36
C ARG A 42 0.79 4.02 6.86
N ALA A 43 0.76 3.79 8.18
CA ALA A 43 1.32 2.60 8.80
C ALA A 43 0.59 1.34 8.33
N PHE A 44 -0.75 1.35 8.37
CA PHE A 44 -1.58 0.24 7.90
C PHE A 44 -1.31 -0.11 6.43
N ILE A 45 -1.34 0.90 5.54
CA ILE A 45 -1.08 0.69 4.10
C ILE A 45 0.33 0.15 3.87
N SER A 46 1.34 0.67 4.57
CA SER A 46 2.74 0.19 4.46
C SER A 46 2.88 -1.28 4.84
N ARG A 47 2.16 -1.73 5.87
CA ARG A 47 2.17 -3.13 6.32
C ARG A 47 1.48 -4.06 5.32
N CYS A 48 0.36 -3.63 4.74
CA CYS A 48 -0.33 -4.37 3.69
C CYS A 48 0.52 -4.49 2.40
N LEU A 49 1.29 -3.44 2.07
CA LEU A 49 2.14 -3.39 0.87
C LEU A 49 3.59 -3.78 1.14
N ALA A 50 3.88 -4.50 2.23
CA ALA A 50 5.22 -4.99 2.50
C ALA A 50 5.71 -5.85 1.33
N TYR A 51 6.91 -5.54 0.84
CA TYR A 51 7.49 -6.16 -0.35
C TYR A 51 7.70 -7.66 -0.16
N ARG A 52 8.31 -8.05 0.96
CA ARG A 52 8.58 -9.44 1.31
C ARG A 52 7.32 -10.06 1.90
N GLN A 53 6.96 -11.25 1.43
CA GLN A 53 5.77 -11.95 1.87
C GLN A 53 5.78 -12.21 3.37
N GLN A 54 6.92 -12.59 3.94
CA GLN A 54 7.06 -12.86 5.38
C GLN A 54 6.85 -11.62 6.26
N ASP A 55 7.04 -10.42 5.71
CA ASP A 55 6.87 -9.16 6.44
C ASP A 55 5.44 -8.60 6.25
N ARG A 56 4.68 -9.14 5.30
CA ARG A 56 3.32 -8.72 4.97
C ARG A 56 2.34 -9.38 5.93
N TRP A 57 1.45 -8.58 6.48
CA TRP A 57 0.37 -9.10 7.29
C TRP A 57 -0.53 -10.03 6.48
N ASP A 58 -0.89 -11.14 7.10
CA ASP A 58 -1.99 -11.96 6.64
C ASP A 58 -3.34 -11.26 6.89
N VAL A 59 -4.41 -11.88 6.41
CA VAL A 59 -5.76 -11.32 6.46
C VAL A 59 -6.23 -11.10 7.92
N LEU A 60 -5.94 -12.05 8.81
CA LEU A 60 -6.41 -11.99 10.20
C LEU A 60 -5.66 -10.91 10.99
N THR A 61 -4.35 -10.78 10.77
CA THR A 61 -3.52 -9.76 11.39
C THR A 61 -3.94 -8.37 10.94
N ALA A 62 -4.17 -8.18 9.63
CA ALA A 62 -4.64 -6.90 9.10
C ALA A 62 -6.04 -6.55 9.62
N ALA A 63 -6.96 -7.52 9.69
CA ALA A 63 -8.31 -7.30 10.20
C ALA A 63 -8.36 -6.92 11.69
N ALA A 64 -7.40 -7.39 12.48
CA ALA A 64 -7.28 -7.08 13.90
C ALA A 64 -6.66 -5.71 14.17
N ASP A 65 -6.05 -5.04 13.18
CA ASP A 65 -5.35 -3.78 13.38
C ASP A 65 -6.31 -2.67 13.87
N PRO A 66 -5.91 -1.86 14.88
CA PRO A 66 -6.74 -0.77 15.40
C PRO A 66 -7.22 0.24 14.36
N TYR A 67 -6.52 0.38 13.23
CA TYR A 67 -6.94 1.24 12.13
C TYR A 67 -8.28 0.81 11.50
N LEU A 68 -8.56 -0.50 11.48
CA LEU A 68 -9.83 -1.05 10.99
C LEU A 68 -10.87 -1.22 12.09
N GLN A 69 -10.47 -1.10 13.37
CA GLN A 69 -11.41 -1.14 14.48
C GLN A 69 -12.14 0.19 14.59
N LEU A 70 -13.47 0.15 14.50
CA LEU A 70 -14.30 1.32 14.77
C LEU A 70 -14.12 1.72 16.23
N LYS A 71 -13.48 2.86 16.50
CA LYS A 71 -13.53 3.49 17.82
C LYS A 71 -15.00 3.86 18.07
N ARG A 72 -15.66 3.12 18.96
CA ARG A 72 -16.98 3.48 19.48
C ARG A 72 -16.86 4.63 20.46
#